data_AF-A0A351MP30-F1
#
_entry.id   AF-A0A351MP30-F1
#
_cell.length_a   1.000
_cell.length_b   1.000
_cell.length_c   1.000
_cell.angle_alpha   90.00
_cell.angle_beta   90.00
_cell.angle_gamma   90.00
#
_symmetry.space_group_name_H-M   'P 1'
#
loop_
_entity.id
_entity.type
_entity.pdbx_description
1 polymer ?
#
loop_
_entity_poly.entity_id
_entity_poly.type
_entity_poly.pdbx_seq_one_letter_code
_entity_poly.pdbx_strand_id
1 'polypeptide(L)'
;MAGPGAFFINGGVYPEVPTQRPFAFYGFNYERGVTEMLHNTGHRTECHLNRVFGAWNLADPRNDWELFSANAHQSNGHAGVGTCHYPANGQSDYDYTNPREVQSWAFDFINYPRLVCRDRTSGRQLVTAQTWTVTNAAGRPDPGLGYQAWYFSLLPRAAGTGADGRQNNWWKYIYDYTSYDEHGQPLPAAP
;
A
#
# COMPACT_ATOMS: atom_id res chain seq x y z
N MET A 1 -4.76 13.47 10.20
CA MET A 1 -3.69 14.43 9.84
C MET A 1 -4.06 15.80 10.38
N ALA A 2 -3.10 16.57 10.86
CA ALA A 2 -3.33 17.91 11.39
C ALA A 2 -2.42 18.94 10.72
N GLY A 3 -2.82 20.20 10.74
CA GLY A 3 -2.07 21.35 10.20
C GLY A 3 -2.54 21.79 8.81
N PRO A 4 -2.08 22.96 8.33
CA PRO A 4 -2.47 23.51 7.03
C PRO A 4 -2.18 22.52 5.89
N GLY A 5 -3.13 22.35 4.96
CA GLY A 5 -3.01 21.38 3.87
C GLY A 5 -3.19 19.91 4.28
N ALA A 6 -3.68 19.64 5.49
CA ALA A 6 -4.02 18.29 5.91
C ALA A 6 -5.08 17.65 4.99
N PHE A 7 -4.92 16.36 4.72
CA PHE A 7 -5.85 15.56 3.94
C PHE A 7 -6.20 14.25 4.64
N PHE A 8 -7.21 13.56 4.12
CA PHE A 8 -7.71 12.31 4.67
C PHE A 8 -6.66 11.19 4.55
N ILE A 9 -6.36 10.54 5.69
CA ILE A 9 -5.42 9.42 5.78
C ILE A 9 -6.01 8.26 6.57
N ASN A 10 -7.33 8.02 6.40
CA ASN A 10 -8.11 7.10 7.22
C ASN A 10 -8.18 7.51 8.70
N GLY A 11 -8.53 8.78 8.91
CA GLY A 11 -8.70 9.35 10.24
C GLY A 11 -9.22 10.79 10.15
N GLY A 12 -9.24 11.49 11.29
CA GLY A 12 -9.63 12.90 11.33
C GLY A 12 -8.68 13.81 10.53
N VAL A 13 -9.23 14.91 10.00
CA VAL A 13 -8.50 15.97 9.32
C VAL A 13 -8.69 17.25 10.13
N TYR A 14 -7.60 17.83 10.63
CA TYR A 14 -7.60 18.97 11.55
C TYR A 14 -6.76 20.13 10.98
N PRO A 15 -7.24 20.82 9.92
CA PRO A 15 -6.48 21.88 9.26
C PRO A 15 -6.21 23.11 10.15
N GLU A 16 -7.01 23.30 11.20
CA GLU A 16 -6.97 24.44 12.12
C GLU A 16 -5.81 24.40 13.12
N VAL A 17 -5.09 23.27 13.23
CA VAL A 17 -4.00 23.12 14.20
C VAL A 17 -2.83 24.05 13.82
N PRO A 18 -2.42 24.98 14.71
CA PRO A 18 -1.50 26.08 14.38
C PRO A 18 -0.05 25.59 14.21
N THR A 19 0.25 25.08 13.03
CA THR A 19 1.56 24.53 12.63
C THR A 19 1.94 25.04 11.25
N GLN A 20 3.22 24.90 10.88
CA GLN A 20 3.73 25.41 9.59
C GLN A 20 3.51 24.45 8.41
N ARG A 21 3.18 23.19 8.68
CA ARG A 21 3.03 22.14 7.67
C ARG A 21 2.11 21.03 8.17
N PRO A 22 1.49 20.23 7.28
CA PRO A 22 0.69 19.12 7.72
C PRO A 22 1.59 18.03 8.32
N PHE A 23 1.10 17.36 9.35
CA PHE A 23 1.75 16.22 9.99
C PHE A 23 0.76 15.08 10.23
N ALA A 24 1.22 13.86 9.99
CA ALA A 24 0.51 12.65 10.34
C ALA A 24 0.93 12.25 11.76
N PHE A 25 -0.05 11.94 12.60
CA PHE A 25 0.19 11.42 13.95
C PHE A 25 -0.57 10.11 14.09
N TYR A 26 -0.01 9.20 14.88
CA TYR A 26 -0.61 7.91 15.19
C TYR A 26 -0.98 7.86 16.67
N GLY A 27 -2.16 7.34 16.95
CA GLY A 27 -2.52 6.86 18.28
C GLY A 27 -2.44 5.33 18.28
N PHE A 28 -1.54 4.76 19.06
CA PHE A 28 -1.48 3.31 19.25
C PHE A 28 -2.29 2.92 20.48
N ASN A 29 -3.23 1.99 20.31
CA ASN A 29 -3.95 1.39 21.42
C ASN A 29 -3.14 0.22 21.97
N TYR A 30 -2.76 0.29 23.25
CA TYR A 30 -2.03 -0.77 23.95
C TYR A 30 -2.81 -2.08 24.12
N GLU A 31 -4.12 -2.08 23.86
CA GLU A 31 -4.98 -3.27 23.84
C GLU A 31 -4.93 -4.03 22.49
N ARG A 32 -4.22 -3.50 21.49
CA ARG A 32 -4.12 -4.06 20.13
C ARG A 32 -2.68 -4.54 19.84
N GLY A 33 -2.54 -5.44 18.87
CA GLY A 33 -1.27 -6.04 18.51
C GLY A 33 -0.49 -5.24 17.46
N VAL A 34 0.71 -5.75 17.14
CA VAL A 34 1.58 -5.19 16.09
C VAL A 34 0.89 -5.23 14.72
N THR A 35 0.10 -6.27 14.45
CA THR A 35 -0.64 -6.41 13.19
C THR A 35 -1.53 -5.20 12.93
N GLU A 36 -2.27 -4.73 13.94
CA GLU A 36 -3.12 -3.54 13.81
C GLU A 36 -2.34 -2.25 13.63
N MET A 37 -1.16 -2.13 14.24
CA MET A 37 -0.29 -0.97 14.04
C MET A 37 0.20 -0.90 12.59
N LEU A 38 0.57 -2.04 12.02
CA LEU A 38 0.94 -2.13 10.61
C LEU A 38 -0.27 -1.89 9.70
N HIS A 39 -1.44 -2.45 10.03
CA HIS A 39 -2.68 -2.23 9.30
C HIS A 39 -3.06 -0.75 9.23
N ASN A 40 -2.94 -0.02 10.36
CA ASN A 40 -3.13 1.44 10.39
C ASN A 40 -2.15 2.17 9.46
N THR A 41 -0.90 1.74 9.44
CA THR A 41 0.09 2.24 8.46
C THR A 41 -0.31 1.89 7.02
N GLY A 42 -0.97 0.74 6.81
CA GLY A 42 -1.52 0.31 5.53
C GLY A 42 -2.57 1.28 5.02
N HIS A 43 -3.56 1.62 5.85
CA HIS A 43 -4.55 2.63 5.53
C HIS A 43 -3.96 4.00 5.16
N ARG A 44 -2.97 4.45 5.94
CA ARG A 44 -2.24 5.70 5.61
C ARG A 44 -1.63 5.59 4.23
N THR A 45 -0.94 4.48 3.95
CA THR A 45 -0.26 4.23 2.67
C THR A 45 -1.24 4.28 1.52
N GLU A 46 -2.38 3.59 1.65
CA GLU A 46 -3.43 3.59 0.63
C GLU A 46 -3.98 4.98 0.36
N CYS A 47 -4.24 5.77 1.41
CA CYS A 47 -4.76 7.12 1.25
C CYS A 47 -3.75 8.05 0.56
N HIS A 48 -2.45 7.94 0.90
CA HIS A 48 -1.42 8.75 0.24
C HIS A 48 -1.23 8.34 -1.22
N LEU A 49 -1.23 7.04 -1.52
CA LEU A 49 -1.07 6.57 -2.89
C LEU A 49 -2.33 6.79 -3.74
N ASN A 50 -3.54 6.70 -3.16
CA ASN A 50 -4.78 7.13 -3.82
C ASN A 50 -4.79 8.63 -4.12
N ARG A 51 -4.14 9.46 -3.27
CA ARG A 51 -3.94 10.88 -3.59
C ARG A 51 -3.07 11.02 -4.85
N VAL A 52 -1.91 10.36 -4.88
CA VAL A 52 -0.88 10.48 -5.95
C VAL A 52 -1.30 9.86 -7.30
N PHE A 53 -1.89 8.67 -7.26
CA PHE A 53 -2.23 7.87 -8.44
C PHE A 53 -3.71 7.96 -8.82
N GLY A 54 -4.54 8.58 -7.97
CA GLY A 54 -6.00 8.58 -8.08
C GLY A 54 -6.64 7.42 -7.32
N ALA A 55 -7.95 7.56 -7.07
CA ALA A 55 -8.73 6.51 -6.45
C ALA A 55 -8.72 5.23 -7.31
N TRP A 56 -8.64 4.07 -6.66
CA TRP A 56 -8.62 2.80 -7.37
C TRP A 56 -9.85 2.54 -8.22
N ASN A 57 -9.63 1.98 -9.40
CA ASN A 57 -10.59 1.16 -10.11
C ASN A 57 -10.12 -0.30 -10.14
N LEU A 58 -10.32 -1.04 -9.03
CA LEU A 58 -9.85 -2.43 -8.95
C LEU A 58 -10.58 -3.38 -9.89
N ALA A 59 -11.80 -3.06 -10.33
CA ALA A 59 -12.52 -3.88 -11.30
C ALA A 59 -11.77 -3.99 -12.64
N ASP A 60 -10.95 -3.00 -12.98
CA ASP A 60 -10.11 -3.00 -14.18
C ASP A 60 -8.80 -2.24 -13.91
N PRO A 61 -7.80 -2.89 -13.28
CA PRO A 61 -6.57 -2.22 -12.87
C PRO A 61 -5.72 -1.84 -14.08
N ARG A 62 -5.38 -0.56 -14.21
CA ARG A 62 -4.71 0.02 -15.39
C ARG A 62 -3.43 0.77 -15.06
N ASN A 63 -3.33 1.37 -13.89
CA ASN A 63 -2.11 2.04 -13.45
C ASN A 63 -1.30 1.16 -12.47
N ASP A 64 -0.03 1.50 -12.25
CA ASP A 64 0.87 0.70 -11.42
C ASP A 64 0.36 0.55 -9.97
N TRP A 65 -0.37 1.53 -9.43
CA TRP A 65 -0.96 1.45 -8.09
C TRP A 65 -2.16 0.51 -8.03
N GLU A 66 -3.04 0.54 -9.03
CA GLU A 66 -4.15 -0.42 -9.14
C GLU A 66 -3.63 -1.85 -9.39
N LEU A 67 -2.58 -2.01 -10.20
CA LEU A 67 -1.91 -3.30 -10.42
C LEU A 67 -1.29 -3.82 -9.12
N PHE A 68 -0.72 -2.95 -8.28
CA PHE A 68 -0.22 -3.32 -6.96
C PHE A 68 -1.36 -3.81 -6.08
N SER A 69 -2.45 -3.05 -6.03
CA SER A 69 -3.59 -3.27 -5.12
C SER A 69 -4.59 -4.32 -5.59
N ALA A 70 -4.45 -4.83 -6.82
CA ALA A 70 -5.35 -5.81 -7.39
C ALA A 70 -5.42 -7.08 -6.53
N ASN A 71 -6.62 -7.62 -6.40
CA ASN A 71 -6.89 -8.93 -5.81
C ASN A 71 -7.95 -9.67 -6.62
N ALA A 72 -7.91 -10.99 -6.55
CA ALA A 72 -8.67 -11.84 -7.47
C ALA A 72 -10.19 -11.67 -7.34
N HIS A 73 -10.68 -11.32 -6.15
CA HIS A 73 -12.10 -11.12 -5.90
C HIS A 73 -12.59 -9.82 -6.54
N GLN A 74 -11.91 -8.71 -6.29
CA GLN A 74 -12.33 -7.38 -6.73
C GLN A 74 -11.87 -7.02 -8.15
N SER A 75 -10.90 -7.77 -8.70
CA SER A 75 -10.22 -7.44 -9.97
C SER A 75 -10.44 -8.47 -11.08
N ASN A 76 -11.62 -9.10 -11.11
CA ASN A 76 -12.00 -10.05 -12.16
C ASN A 76 -10.97 -11.18 -12.36
N GLY A 77 -10.45 -11.73 -11.26
CA GLY A 77 -9.45 -12.81 -11.28
C GLY A 77 -8.00 -12.37 -11.46
N HIS A 78 -7.73 -11.09 -11.73
CA HIS A 78 -6.38 -10.53 -11.66
C HIS A 78 -5.94 -10.33 -10.21
N ALA A 79 -4.65 -10.54 -9.91
CA ALA A 79 -4.13 -10.35 -8.58
C ALA A 79 -2.71 -9.76 -8.60
N GLY A 80 -2.51 -8.73 -7.79
CA GLY A 80 -1.21 -8.19 -7.40
C GLY A 80 -0.92 -8.54 -5.94
N VAL A 81 -0.43 -7.56 -5.18
CA VAL A 81 -0.22 -7.70 -3.73
C VAL A 81 -1.57 -7.77 -3.01
N GLY A 82 -2.49 -6.89 -3.39
CA GLY A 82 -3.75 -6.68 -2.68
C GLY A 82 -3.77 -5.35 -1.93
N THR A 83 -4.81 -5.12 -1.13
CA THR A 83 -4.92 -3.95 -0.25
C THR A 83 -4.54 -4.32 1.19
N CYS A 84 -4.41 -3.36 2.08
CA CYS A 84 -4.15 -3.64 3.49
C CYS A 84 -5.25 -4.50 4.14
N HIS A 85 -6.47 -4.52 3.60
CA HIS A 85 -7.56 -5.41 4.04
C HIS A 85 -7.66 -6.71 3.27
N TYR A 86 -7.33 -6.67 1.98
CA TYR A 86 -7.75 -7.68 1.02
C TYR A 86 -6.52 -8.30 0.37
N PRO A 87 -6.04 -9.46 0.86
CA PRO A 87 -4.93 -10.16 0.23
C PRO A 87 -5.28 -10.59 -1.19
N ALA A 88 -4.25 -10.83 -2.01
CA ALA A 88 -4.37 -11.28 -3.40
C ALA A 88 -5.43 -12.38 -3.63
N ASN A 89 -5.55 -13.32 -2.69
CA ASN A 89 -6.46 -14.47 -2.75
C ASN A 89 -7.73 -14.34 -1.89
N GLY A 90 -7.91 -13.23 -1.16
CA GLY A 90 -9.00 -13.03 -0.22
C GLY A 90 -10.38 -13.07 -0.87
N GLN A 91 -11.41 -13.32 -0.06
CA GLN A 91 -12.83 -13.33 -0.45
C GLN A 91 -13.69 -12.38 0.40
N SER A 92 -13.10 -11.78 1.43
CA SER A 92 -13.69 -10.73 2.27
C SER A 92 -12.56 -9.90 2.89
N ASP A 93 -12.92 -8.80 3.56
CA ASP A 93 -11.95 -8.03 4.34
C ASP A 93 -11.30 -8.92 5.41
N TYR A 94 -10.00 -8.72 5.63
CA TYR A 94 -9.16 -9.37 6.63
C TYR A 94 -8.97 -10.89 6.44
N ASP A 95 -9.25 -11.41 5.24
CA ASP A 95 -9.16 -12.84 4.90
C ASP A 95 -7.71 -13.32 4.67
N TYR A 96 -6.82 -13.05 5.63
CA TYR A 96 -5.38 -13.35 5.53
C TYR A 96 -5.04 -14.84 5.61
N THR A 97 -5.98 -15.67 6.06
CA THR A 97 -5.80 -17.11 6.27
C THR A 97 -6.28 -17.96 5.09
N ASN A 98 -6.80 -17.33 4.03
CA ASN A 98 -7.40 -18.05 2.90
C ASN A 98 -6.37 -19.02 2.25
N PRO A 99 -6.67 -20.33 2.18
CA PRO A 99 -5.74 -21.30 1.60
C PRO A 99 -5.82 -21.37 0.06
N ARG A 100 -6.73 -20.63 -0.56
CA ARG A 100 -6.88 -20.63 -2.02
C ARG A 100 -5.63 -20.08 -2.67
N GLU A 101 -5.06 -20.84 -3.59
CA GLU A 101 -3.97 -20.33 -4.42
C GLU A 101 -4.50 -19.43 -5.54
N VAL A 102 -3.76 -18.37 -5.84
CA VAL A 102 -4.03 -17.52 -7.00
C VAL A 102 -2.76 -17.13 -7.73
N GLN A 103 -2.88 -16.99 -9.05
CA GLN A 103 -1.82 -16.42 -9.89
C GLN A 103 -1.74 -14.92 -9.65
N SER A 104 -0.66 -14.46 -9.03
CA SER A 104 -0.42 -13.06 -8.69
C SER A 104 0.91 -12.57 -9.25
N TRP A 105 0.95 -11.32 -9.72
CA TRP A 105 2.20 -10.64 -10.09
C TRP A 105 2.84 -9.84 -8.94
N ALA A 106 2.45 -10.09 -7.68
CA ALA A 106 2.93 -9.35 -6.51
C ALA A 106 4.45 -9.18 -6.47
N PHE A 107 5.21 -10.26 -6.75
CA PHE A 107 6.67 -10.22 -6.72
C PHE A 107 7.31 -9.37 -7.82
N ASP A 108 6.59 -9.07 -8.90
CA ASP A 108 7.10 -8.19 -9.96
C ASP A 108 7.35 -6.75 -9.46
N PHE A 109 6.65 -6.33 -8.40
CA PHE A 109 6.83 -5.00 -7.80
C PHE A 109 8.20 -4.78 -7.16
N ILE A 110 8.95 -5.84 -6.87
CA ILE A 110 10.36 -5.73 -6.46
C ILE A 110 11.20 -5.07 -7.58
N ASN A 111 10.78 -5.22 -8.84
CA ASN A 111 11.45 -4.68 -10.01
C ASN A 111 11.01 -3.26 -10.39
N TYR A 112 10.10 -2.62 -9.64
CA TYR A 112 9.60 -1.30 -9.96
C TYR A 112 10.75 -0.29 -10.19
N PRO A 113 10.75 0.52 -11.27
CA PRO A 113 9.65 0.76 -12.22
C PRO A 113 9.61 -0.17 -13.44
N ARG A 114 10.46 -1.20 -13.51
CA ARG A 114 10.56 -2.14 -14.65
C ARG A 114 9.60 -3.32 -14.50
N LEU A 115 8.31 -3.02 -14.39
CA LEU A 115 7.25 -4.01 -14.27
C LEU A 115 6.96 -4.66 -15.64
N VAL A 116 6.88 -5.99 -15.66
CA VAL A 116 6.38 -6.76 -16.80
C VAL A 116 4.87 -7.00 -16.68
N CYS A 117 4.30 -6.93 -15.47
CA CYS A 117 2.87 -7.17 -15.22
C CYS A 117 1.92 -6.12 -15.80
N ARG A 118 2.44 -5.06 -16.43
CA ARG A 118 1.62 -4.02 -17.09
C ARG A 118 0.77 -4.56 -18.25
N ASP A 119 1.19 -5.68 -18.84
CA ASP A 119 0.37 -6.42 -19.83
C ASP A 119 -0.78 -7.21 -19.18
N ARG A 120 -0.82 -7.25 -17.84
CA ARG A 120 -1.75 -8.01 -16.99
C ARG A 120 -1.69 -9.52 -17.18
N THR A 121 -0.70 -10.06 -17.87
CA THR A 121 -0.55 -11.49 -18.17
C THR A 121 0.79 -12.08 -17.74
N SER A 122 1.82 -11.24 -17.62
CA SER A 122 3.19 -11.60 -17.27
C SER A 122 3.48 -11.47 -15.77
N GLY A 123 4.62 -12.03 -15.34
CA GLY A 123 5.13 -11.89 -13.97
C GLY A 123 4.35 -12.65 -12.89
N ARG A 124 3.43 -13.54 -13.29
CA ARG A 124 2.53 -14.26 -12.38
C ARG A 124 3.23 -15.44 -11.68
N GLN A 125 2.98 -15.58 -10.38
CA GLN A 125 3.39 -16.70 -9.54
C GLN A 125 2.24 -17.10 -8.62
N LEU A 126 2.21 -18.36 -8.18
CA LEU A 126 1.21 -18.81 -7.20
C LEU A 126 1.50 -18.17 -5.84
N VAL A 127 0.47 -17.55 -5.26
CA VAL A 127 0.49 -17.02 -3.89
C VAL A 127 -0.72 -17.54 -3.10
N THR A 128 -0.55 -17.66 -1.79
CA THR A 128 -1.56 -18.15 -0.83
C THR A 128 -1.20 -17.65 0.57
N ALA A 129 -2.03 -17.91 1.59
CA ALA A 129 -1.73 -17.59 2.99
C ALA A 129 -0.34 -18.03 3.44
N GLN A 130 0.15 -19.17 2.96
CA GLN A 130 1.48 -19.68 3.28
C GLN A 130 2.62 -18.81 2.72
N THR A 131 2.38 -18.03 1.66
CA THR A 131 3.37 -17.10 1.09
C THR A 131 3.79 -16.02 2.07
N TRP A 132 2.84 -15.52 2.88
CA TRP A 132 3.10 -14.43 3.83
C TRP A 132 3.08 -14.84 5.29
N THR A 133 2.58 -16.02 5.64
CA THR A 133 2.49 -16.44 7.05
C THR A 133 3.86 -16.47 7.72
N VAL A 134 3.99 -15.73 8.82
CA VAL A 134 5.18 -15.72 9.68
C VAL A 134 4.89 -16.39 11.02
N THR A 135 5.94 -16.74 11.76
CA THR A 135 5.82 -17.11 13.18
C THR A 135 5.96 -15.86 14.04
N ASN A 136 4.95 -15.55 14.87
CA ASN A 136 5.00 -14.40 15.77
C ASN A 136 5.87 -14.67 17.01
N ALA A 137 6.04 -13.63 17.84
CA ALA A 137 6.87 -13.68 19.05
C ALA A 137 6.43 -14.75 20.08
N ALA A 138 5.18 -15.24 19.98
CA ALA A 138 4.67 -16.31 20.82
C ALA A 138 4.84 -17.71 20.20
N GLY A 139 5.61 -17.83 19.11
CA GLY A 139 5.88 -19.10 18.44
C GLY A 139 4.70 -19.65 17.63
N ARG A 140 3.67 -18.84 17.33
CA ARG A 140 2.48 -19.28 16.58
C ARG A 140 2.46 -18.72 15.16
N PRO A 141 1.88 -19.43 14.18
CA PRO A 141 1.61 -18.87 12.86
C PRO A 141 0.72 -17.63 12.95
N ASP A 142 1.09 -16.57 12.25
CA ASP A 142 0.40 -15.29 12.25
C ASP A 142 0.31 -14.75 10.81
N PRO A 143 -0.73 -15.17 10.06
CA PRO A 143 -0.93 -14.73 8.69
C PRO A 143 -1.27 -13.24 8.61
N GLY A 144 -1.90 -12.66 9.63
CA GLY A 144 -2.24 -11.23 9.63
C GLY A 144 -0.98 -10.37 9.73
N LEU A 145 -0.13 -10.64 10.73
CA LEU A 145 1.17 -9.97 10.87
C LEU A 145 2.02 -10.18 9.62
N GLY A 146 2.05 -11.42 9.15
CA GLY A 146 2.82 -11.85 8.00
C GLY A 146 2.40 -11.14 6.71
N TYR A 147 1.09 -11.04 6.46
CA TYR A 147 0.55 -10.34 5.30
C TYR A 147 0.90 -8.85 5.32
N GLN A 148 0.72 -8.16 6.46
CA GLN A 148 1.07 -6.74 6.55
C GLN A 148 2.56 -6.52 6.30
N ALA A 149 3.43 -7.36 6.87
CA ALA A 149 4.87 -7.30 6.63
C ALA A 149 5.22 -7.57 5.15
N TRP A 150 4.58 -8.57 4.54
CA TRP A 150 4.75 -8.93 3.13
C TRP A 150 4.29 -7.78 2.20
N TYR A 151 3.13 -7.19 2.45
CA TYR A 151 2.62 -6.02 1.74
C TYR A 151 3.64 -4.88 1.69
N PHE A 152 4.19 -4.49 2.85
CA PHE A 152 5.19 -3.43 2.92
C PHE A 152 6.54 -3.82 2.31
N SER A 153 6.92 -5.10 2.35
CA SER A 153 8.16 -5.58 1.75
C SER A 153 8.21 -5.42 0.23
N LEU A 154 7.03 -5.39 -0.40
CA LEU A 154 6.84 -5.25 -1.85
C LEU A 154 6.60 -3.81 -2.29
N LEU A 155 6.45 -2.86 -1.35
CA LEU A 155 6.25 -1.47 -1.69
C LEU A 155 7.49 -0.89 -2.42
N PRO A 156 7.32 -0.28 -3.60
CA PRO A 156 8.43 0.25 -4.39
C PRO A 156 9.35 1.20 -3.61
N ARG A 157 10.66 0.96 -3.73
CA ARG A 157 11.71 1.68 -3.00
C ARG A 157 12.94 2.02 -3.84
N ALA A 158 12.85 1.84 -5.17
CA ALA A 158 13.96 2.15 -6.07
C ALA A 158 14.20 3.65 -6.16
N ALA A 159 15.46 4.06 -6.40
CA ALA A 159 15.80 5.45 -6.61
C ALA A 159 15.29 5.97 -7.98
N GLY A 160 15.27 7.30 -8.13
CA GLY A 160 14.94 7.98 -9.38
C GLY A 160 13.46 8.31 -9.54
N THR A 161 13.15 8.82 -10.72
CA THR A 161 11.83 9.33 -11.11
C THR A 161 11.40 8.61 -12.39
N GLY A 162 10.14 8.19 -12.44
CA GLY A 162 9.51 7.58 -13.59
C GLY A 162 9.27 8.59 -14.71
N ALA A 163 8.88 8.08 -15.88
CA ALA A 163 8.56 8.91 -17.04
C ALA A 163 7.33 9.81 -16.82
N ASP A 164 6.50 9.50 -15.84
CA ASP A 164 5.33 10.29 -15.40
C ASP A 164 5.69 11.36 -14.35
N GLY A 165 6.98 11.57 -14.06
CA GLY A 165 7.46 12.54 -13.07
C GLY A 165 7.32 12.09 -11.61
N ARG A 166 6.73 10.91 -11.37
CA ARG A 166 6.57 10.33 -10.04
C ARG A 166 7.85 9.66 -9.57
N GLN A 167 8.17 9.77 -8.29
CA GLN A 167 9.24 9.02 -7.64
C GLN A 167 9.05 7.52 -7.73
N ASN A 168 10.14 6.80 -8.00
CA ASN A 168 10.15 5.33 -7.98
C ASN A 168 10.11 4.73 -6.56
N ASN A 169 10.43 5.56 -5.57
CA ASN A 169 10.35 5.20 -4.17
C ASN A 169 9.04 5.73 -3.59
N TRP A 170 8.04 4.84 -3.46
CA TRP A 170 6.71 5.20 -2.98
C TRP A 170 6.68 5.55 -1.49
N TRP A 171 7.68 5.12 -0.72
CA TRP A 171 7.82 5.53 0.70
C TRP A 171 7.95 7.05 0.87
N LYS A 172 8.47 7.74 -0.15
CA LYS A 172 8.53 9.21 -0.16
C LYS A 172 7.15 9.83 -0.07
N TYR A 173 6.15 9.26 -0.75
CA TYR A 173 4.78 9.74 -0.66
C TYR A 173 4.12 9.45 0.68
N ILE A 174 4.68 8.56 1.49
CA ILE A 174 4.13 8.24 2.81
C ILE A 174 4.74 9.16 3.85
N TYR A 175 6.06 9.32 3.86
CA TYR A 175 6.80 9.97 4.95
C TYR A 175 7.41 11.33 4.61
N ASP A 176 7.61 11.63 3.33
CA ASP A 176 8.10 12.91 2.79
C ASP A 176 7.01 13.61 1.95
N TYR A 177 5.75 13.31 2.22
CA TYR A 177 4.59 13.75 1.44
C TYR A 177 4.42 15.28 1.34
N THR A 178 5.02 16.06 2.25
CA THR A 178 5.02 17.53 2.19
C THR A 178 5.93 18.09 1.09
N SER A 179 6.77 17.24 0.49
CA SER A 179 7.67 17.60 -0.60
C SER A 179 7.07 17.33 -1.99
N TYR A 180 5.82 16.84 -2.05
CA TYR A 180 5.14 16.49 -3.30
C TYR A 180 3.72 17.05 -3.35
N ASP A 181 3.25 17.38 -4.55
CA ASP A 181 1.85 17.72 -4.78
C ASP A 181 0.95 16.46 -4.81
N GLU A 182 -0.34 16.65 -5.09
CA GLU A 182 -1.29 15.54 -5.17
C GLU A 182 -1.14 14.65 -6.40
N HIS A 183 -0.28 15.00 -7.34
CA HIS A 183 0.07 14.15 -8.47
C HIS A 183 1.41 13.44 -8.27
N GLY A 184 2.05 13.63 -7.10
CA GLY A 184 3.36 13.08 -6.76
C GLY A 184 4.53 13.83 -7.39
N GLN A 185 4.30 15.06 -7.90
CA GLN A 185 5.36 15.90 -8.46
C GLN A 185 6.07 16.66 -7.34
N PRO A 186 7.40 16.84 -7.40
CA PRO A 186 8.12 17.60 -6.40
C PRO A 186 7.61 19.05 -6.30
N LEU A 187 7.34 19.50 -5.08
CA LEU A 187 7.08 20.90 -4.81
C LEU A 187 8.38 21.70 -4.84
N PRO A 188 8.33 23.01 -5.15
CA PRO A 188 9.46 23.90 -4.95
C PRO A 188 9.96 23.80 -3.51
N ALA A 189 11.27 23.90 -3.30
CA ALA A 189 11.82 24.00 -1.95
C ALA A 189 11.15 25.19 -1.24
N ALA A 190 10.67 24.96 -0.03
CA ALA A 190 10.17 26.05 0.80
C ALA A 190 11.31 27.07 1.00
N PRO A 191 11.02 28.39 0.91
CA PRO A 191 12.01 29.43 1.15
C PRO A 191 12.59 29.41 2.57
#